data_AF-U2KSM1-F1
#
_entry.id   AF-U2KSM1-F1
#
_cell.length_a   1.000
_cell.length_b   1.000
_cell.length_c   1.000
_cell.angle_alpha   90.00
_cell.angle_beta   90.00
_cell.angle_gamma   90.00
#
_symmetry.space_group_name_H-M   'P 1'
#
loop_
_entity.id
_entity.type
_entity.pdbx_description
1 polymer ?
#
loop_
_entity_poly.entity_id
_entity_poly.type
_entity_poly.pdbx_seq_one_letter_code
_entity_poly.pdbx_strand_id
1 'polypeptide(L)'
;MICKQCGSELSERAKFCSVCGSAVEENDFERVDIFNFEHSSEEGKIEKDEAADVIADSLESEQDLESSDESFSNKNSEEICSEEKPKKRKGLLIAGLIIALAVLLILVVPRFLKRSKYKKAVQLMNNEQYAEAEELFSQLDFFEDAQERLDLCRKYLQYETAQRYLEDKNYEDAYNEFEALGEFKDAREQAEYCENVMDYNRAEELFKAEKYDEAKDLYTDLPSENFPEANERYHYCVNKINYRQADKDYKNKKYYNAYQAFTNLGSFEDAKARAEQCIQSFPVSGETYHNKDHQSKEVSLIIVPPSNDGNQNYIKIYTDKNLLISCITIKQGEQAKVFLAPGNYRIKTAYGPEKSWFGEKDMFGDKGIYWILRNASDNKDVFSLQSGGIYTLTLRSGEDVPGEKINSTKENRKNF
;
A
#
# COMPACT_ATOMS: atom_id res chain seq x y z
N MET A 1 -0.61 -19.87 -1.41
CA MET A 1 -0.84 -19.67 -2.86
C MET A 1 0.37 -18.96 -3.48
N ILE A 2 0.51 -18.89 -4.81
CA ILE A 2 1.59 -18.15 -5.49
C ILE A 2 1.00 -17.17 -6.50
N CYS A 3 1.51 -15.94 -6.56
CA CYS A 3 1.09 -14.95 -7.54
C CYS A 3 1.59 -15.31 -8.95
N LYS A 4 0.66 -15.59 -9.88
CA LYS A 4 0.98 -15.88 -11.29
C LYS A 4 1.70 -14.74 -12.04
N GLN A 5 1.67 -13.50 -11.53
CA GLN A 5 2.25 -12.32 -12.18
C GLN A 5 3.67 -11.98 -11.68
N CYS A 6 4.03 -12.32 -10.44
CA CYS A 6 5.36 -12.00 -9.86
C CYS A 6 6.03 -13.13 -9.06
N GLY A 7 5.41 -14.30 -8.92
CA GLY A 7 5.99 -15.46 -8.25
C GLY A 7 6.05 -15.40 -6.72
N SER A 8 5.50 -14.37 -6.07
CA SER A 8 5.48 -14.28 -4.60
C SER A 8 4.51 -15.27 -3.97
N GLU A 9 4.83 -15.78 -2.79
CA GLU A 9 3.84 -16.48 -1.96
C GLU A 9 2.75 -15.52 -1.47
N LEU A 10 1.55 -16.07 -1.25
CA LEU A 10 0.33 -15.36 -0.86
C LEU A 10 -0.46 -16.20 0.15
N SER A 11 -1.08 -15.54 1.13
CA SER A 11 -1.99 -16.21 2.08
C SER A 11 -3.24 -16.75 1.37
N GLU A 12 -3.86 -17.77 1.95
CA GLU A 12 -5.01 -18.50 1.36
C GLU A 12 -6.29 -17.67 1.19
N ARG A 13 -6.30 -16.41 1.65
CA ARG A 13 -7.45 -15.49 1.56
C ARG A 13 -7.10 -14.14 0.92
N ALA A 14 -5.89 -14.00 0.35
CA ALA A 14 -5.45 -12.76 -0.28
C ALA A 14 -6.19 -12.54 -1.62
N LYS A 15 -7.04 -11.50 -1.70
CA LYS A 15 -7.72 -11.10 -2.96
C LYS A 15 -6.78 -10.44 -3.97
N PHE A 16 -5.71 -9.82 -3.47
CA PHE A 16 -4.66 -9.15 -4.25
C PHE A 16 -3.28 -9.59 -3.77
N CYS A 17 -2.32 -9.64 -4.68
CA CYS A 17 -0.92 -9.91 -4.37
C CYS A 17 -0.27 -8.71 -3.65
N SER A 18 0.23 -8.92 -2.43
CA SER A 18 0.92 -7.90 -1.62
C SER A 18 2.22 -7.36 -2.24
N VAL A 19 2.80 -8.04 -3.23
CA VAL A 19 4.06 -7.66 -3.89
C VAL A 19 3.84 -6.91 -5.20
N CYS A 20 2.71 -7.10 -5.90
CA CYS A 20 2.47 -6.49 -7.21
C CYS A 20 1.02 -6.05 -7.51
N GLY A 21 0.11 -6.11 -6.52
CA GLY A 21 -1.29 -5.68 -6.64
C GLY A 21 -2.20 -6.52 -7.54
N SER A 22 -1.66 -7.55 -8.20
CA SER A 22 -2.43 -8.42 -9.12
C SER A 22 -3.55 -9.16 -8.39
N ALA A 23 -4.76 -9.17 -8.97
CA ALA A 23 -5.89 -9.91 -8.43
C ALA A 23 -5.65 -11.43 -8.45
N VAL A 24 -6.27 -12.15 -7.51
CA VAL A 24 -6.10 -13.60 -7.28
C VAL A 24 -7.43 -14.31 -7.53
N GLU A 25 -7.43 -15.45 -8.22
CA GLU A 25 -8.65 -16.27 -8.42
C GLU A 25 -8.76 -17.34 -7.32
N GLU A 26 -9.91 -17.44 -6.63
CA GLU A 26 -10.18 -18.46 -5.60
C GLU A 26 -10.15 -19.91 -6.12
N ASN A 27 -10.21 -20.09 -7.45
CA ASN A 27 -10.24 -21.41 -8.10
C ASN A 27 -8.85 -21.92 -8.54
N ASP A 28 -7.75 -21.24 -8.18
CA ASP A 28 -6.37 -21.67 -8.50
C ASP A 28 -5.86 -22.84 -7.63
N PHE A 29 -6.74 -23.78 -7.31
CA PHE A 29 -6.43 -25.03 -6.61
C PHE A 29 -5.82 -26.08 -7.55
N GLU A 30 -4.63 -25.82 -8.11
CA GLU A 30 -3.77 -26.91 -8.55
C GLU A 30 -3.22 -27.66 -7.33
N ARG A 31 -3.95 -28.71 -6.94
CA ARG A 31 -3.54 -29.64 -5.88
C ARG A 31 -2.28 -30.37 -6.36
N VAL A 32 -1.13 -30.09 -5.74
CA VAL A 32 0.09 -30.86 -5.98
C VAL A 32 -0.11 -32.24 -5.34
N ASP A 33 -0.44 -33.24 -6.16
CA ASP A 33 -0.71 -34.61 -5.72
C ASP A 33 0.55 -35.29 -5.15
N ILE A 34 0.74 -35.17 -3.84
CA ILE A 34 1.78 -35.89 -3.09
C ILE A 34 1.17 -37.17 -2.49
N PHE A 35 1.34 -38.25 -3.26
CA PHE A 35 1.40 -39.66 -2.84
C PHE A 35 0.24 -40.27 -2.02
N ASN A 36 -0.33 -41.33 -2.60
CA ASN A 36 -0.96 -42.40 -1.82
C ASN A 36 0.06 -43.02 -0.84
N PHE A 37 -0.31 -43.14 0.44
CA PHE A 37 -0.02 -44.38 1.17
C PHE A 37 -1.19 -44.79 2.07
N GLU A 38 -1.29 -46.09 2.28
CA GLU A 38 -2.50 -46.87 2.49
C GLU A 38 -3.32 -46.55 3.75
N HIS A 39 -4.64 -46.72 3.60
CA HIS A 39 -5.63 -46.61 4.67
C HIS A 39 -5.58 -47.89 5.54
N SER A 40 -5.12 -47.78 6.79
CA SER A 40 -5.21 -48.85 7.79
C SER A 40 -5.95 -48.35 9.03
N SER A 41 -7.13 -48.90 9.26
CA SER A 41 -7.95 -48.66 10.45
C SER A 41 -7.51 -49.56 11.60
N GLU A 42 -7.40 -49.02 12.82
CA GLU A 42 -7.70 -49.78 14.03
C GLU A 42 -8.10 -48.86 15.19
N GLU A 43 -8.68 -49.43 16.24
CA GLU A 43 -9.56 -48.71 17.18
C GLU A 43 -8.93 -48.42 18.54
N GLY A 44 -9.29 -47.26 19.12
CA GLY A 44 -9.90 -47.28 20.46
C GLY A 44 -9.16 -46.66 21.65
N LYS A 45 -9.96 -46.57 22.72
CA LYS A 45 -9.63 -46.25 24.13
C LYS A 45 -9.22 -44.82 24.52
N ILE A 46 -10.24 -44.13 25.03
CA ILE A 46 -10.13 -43.25 26.21
C ILE A 46 -9.71 -44.11 27.42
N GLU A 47 -8.82 -43.63 28.27
CA GLU A 47 -8.74 -44.00 29.68
C GLU A 47 -8.23 -42.80 30.52
N LYS A 48 -8.63 -42.74 31.79
CA LYS A 48 -8.13 -41.80 32.81
C LYS A 48 -7.26 -42.58 33.80
N ASP A 49 -6.44 -41.85 34.56
CA ASP A 49 -6.22 -41.91 36.03
C ASP A 49 -4.90 -41.12 36.30
N GLU A 50 -4.72 -40.26 37.31
CA GLU A 50 -4.98 -40.27 38.77
C GLU A 50 -3.84 -40.89 39.64
N ALA A 51 -3.66 -40.32 40.85
CA ALA A 51 -2.54 -40.46 41.81
C ALA A 51 -1.17 -39.92 41.33
N ALA A 52 -0.38 -39.11 42.07
CA ALA A 52 -0.05 -39.01 43.51
C ALA A 52 0.95 -40.07 44.01
N ASP A 53 1.85 -39.81 44.99
CA ASP A 53 2.08 -38.58 45.79
C ASP A 53 3.61 -38.17 45.74
N VAL A 54 4.45 -37.85 46.75
CA VAL A 54 4.37 -37.85 48.23
C VAL A 54 5.47 -36.96 48.88
N ILE A 55 5.10 -36.03 49.78
CA ILE A 55 5.89 -35.47 50.93
C ILE A 55 7.22 -34.70 50.61
N ALA A 56 7.70 -33.63 51.29
CA ALA A 56 7.45 -32.94 52.58
C ALA A 56 7.90 -31.44 52.46
N ASP A 57 7.75 -30.53 53.44
CA ASP A 57 6.82 -30.29 54.57
C ASP A 57 7.34 -29.07 55.40
N SER A 58 6.59 -28.59 56.41
CA SER A 58 6.90 -27.56 57.44
C SER A 58 6.31 -26.16 57.19
N LEU A 59 5.08 -25.97 57.68
CA LEU A 59 4.57 -24.68 58.20
C LEU A 59 4.42 -24.80 59.72
N GLU A 60 4.43 -23.64 60.40
CA GLU A 60 3.91 -23.27 61.74
C GLU A 60 4.87 -22.19 62.32
N SER A 61 4.52 -20.94 62.61
CA SER A 61 3.34 -20.26 63.19
C SER A 61 3.30 -20.23 64.72
N GLU A 62 3.47 -19.03 65.29
CA GLU A 62 2.88 -18.61 66.57
C GLU A 62 2.43 -17.14 66.45
N GLN A 63 1.54 -16.69 67.35
CA GLN A 63 0.93 -15.34 67.37
C GLN A 63 1.12 -14.67 68.75
N ASP A 64 0.26 -13.68 69.04
CA ASP A 64 -0.05 -13.10 70.36
C ASP A 64 0.91 -12.01 70.87
N LEU A 65 0.48 -10.74 70.93
CA LEU A 65 -0.31 -10.04 71.98
C LEU A 65 0.57 -9.63 73.19
N GLU A 66 0.33 -8.54 73.93
CA GLU A 66 -0.84 -7.63 74.01
C GLU A 66 -0.43 -6.17 74.31
N SER A 67 -1.41 -5.27 74.47
CA SER A 67 -1.25 -3.85 74.84
C SER A 67 -1.39 -3.58 76.35
N SER A 68 -0.95 -2.42 76.84
CA SER A 68 -1.73 -1.51 77.75
C SER A 68 -0.88 -0.36 78.35
N ASP A 69 -1.57 0.63 78.92
CA ASP A 69 -1.04 1.87 79.50
C ASP A 69 -0.64 1.77 81.00
N GLU A 70 0.20 2.70 81.49
CA GLU A 70 -0.10 3.61 82.63
C GLU A 70 1.09 4.58 82.88
N SER A 71 0.86 5.88 83.13
CA SER A 71 0.70 6.55 84.45
C SER A 71 1.94 6.40 85.37
N PHE A 72 2.80 7.41 85.55
CA PHE A 72 2.68 8.69 86.29
C PHE A 72 2.76 8.57 87.83
N SER A 73 3.95 8.80 88.44
CA SER A 73 4.15 9.86 89.47
C SER A 73 5.54 9.91 90.17
N ASN A 74 6.09 11.12 90.22
CA ASN A 74 6.81 11.84 91.29
C ASN A 74 7.63 11.10 92.39
N LYS A 75 8.88 11.57 92.59
CA LYS A 75 9.38 12.32 93.79
C LYS A 75 10.91 12.55 93.72
N ASN A 76 11.56 13.52 94.38
CA ASN A 76 11.19 14.87 94.87
C ASN A 76 12.47 15.57 95.39
N SER A 77 12.77 16.81 94.97
CA SER A 77 13.58 17.85 95.67
C SER A 77 13.92 19.00 94.71
N GLU A 78 14.07 20.27 95.09
CA GLU A 78 13.78 20.95 96.38
C GLU A 78 13.47 22.44 96.10
N GLU A 79 12.74 23.11 96.99
CA GLU A 79 12.45 24.55 96.89
C GLU A 79 13.54 25.42 97.55
N ILE A 80 13.65 26.68 97.13
CA ILE A 80 13.97 27.83 98.00
C ILE A 80 13.41 29.11 97.34
N CYS A 81 12.89 30.03 98.15
CA CYS A 81 12.26 31.28 97.72
C CYS A 81 12.88 32.50 98.44
N SER A 82 13.01 33.65 97.76
CA SER A 82 13.20 35.00 98.35
C SER A 82 13.20 36.10 97.26
N GLU A 83 13.20 37.38 97.64
CA GLU A 83 12.52 38.45 96.89
C GLU A 83 13.41 39.56 96.27
N GLU A 84 12.83 40.21 95.25
CA GLU A 84 13.00 41.65 94.88
C GLU A 84 14.36 42.15 94.27
N LYS A 85 14.42 43.48 94.04
CA LYS A 85 15.19 44.22 92.99
C LYS A 85 16.28 45.12 93.64
N PRO A 86 17.28 45.77 92.94
CA PRO A 86 17.12 46.39 91.59
C PRO A 86 18.34 46.66 90.64
N LYS A 87 17.99 46.92 89.36
CA LYS A 87 18.57 47.89 88.38
C LYS A 87 20.03 47.77 87.82
N LYS A 88 20.03 47.54 86.49
CA LYS A 88 20.76 48.24 85.38
C LYS A 88 21.99 47.60 84.68
N ARG A 89 21.97 47.75 83.34
CA ARG A 89 23.07 47.76 82.34
C ARG A 89 23.83 46.45 82.00
N LYS A 90 23.16 45.49 81.35
CA LYS A 90 23.72 44.66 80.23
C LYS A 90 22.68 44.34 79.13
N GLY A 91 21.79 45.28 78.81
CA GLY A 91 20.59 45.05 77.98
C GLY A 91 20.79 44.81 76.47
N LEU A 92 22.01 44.57 75.98
CA LEU A 92 22.29 44.43 74.54
C LEU A 92 22.45 42.98 74.08
N LEU A 93 22.89 42.06 74.96
CA LEU A 93 23.14 40.66 74.61
C LEU A 93 21.88 39.79 74.66
N ILE A 94 21.03 39.97 75.68
CA ILE A 94 19.81 39.16 75.86
C ILE A 94 18.78 39.49 74.77
N ALA A 95 18.61 40.77 74.43
CA ALA A 95 17.73 41.19 73.33
C ALA A 95 18.22 40.62 71.98
N GLY A 96 19.54 40.64 71.73
CA GLY A 96 20.14 40.03 70.54
C GLY A 96 19.88 38.51 70.45
N LEU A 97 19.94 37.78 71.57
CA LEU A 97 19.65 36.36 71.60
C LEU A 97 18.17 36.04 71.29
N ILE A 98 17.24 36.81 71.86
CA ILE A 98 15.79 36.65 71.61
C ILE A 98 15.47 36.98 70.15
N ILE A 99 16.05 38.04 69.59
CA ILE A 99 15.89 38.39 68.17
C ILE A 99 16.49 37.30 67.27
N ALA A 100 17.68 36.77 67.60
CA ALA A 100 18.30 35.68 66.84
C ALA A 100 17.45 34.40 66.87
N LEU A 101 16.83 34.06 68.01
CA LEU A 101 15.97 32.88 68.16
C LEU A 101 14.61 33.07 67.48
N ALA A 102 14.06 34.29 67.48
CA ALA A 102 12.87 34.64 66.70
C ALA A 102 13.16 34.59 65.18
N VAL A 103 14.29 35.13 64.73
CA VAL A 103 14.74 35.02 63.33
C VAL A 103 14.98 33.56 62.93
N LEU A 104 15.56 32.75 63.82
CA LEU A 104 15.72 31.31 63.60
C LEU A 104 14.37 30.61 63.43
N LEU A 105 13.38 30.89 64.29
CA LEU A 105 12.01 30.37 64.13
C LEU A 105 11.36 30.81 62.82
N ILE A 106 11.48 32.10 62.45
CA ILE A 106 10.97 32.67 61.20
C ILE A 106 11.61 32.00 59.97
N LEU A 107 12.86 31.56 60.05
CA LEU A 107 13.55 30.86 58.94
C LEU A 107 13.30 29.34 58.94
N VAL A 108 13.16 28.70 60.11
CA VAL A 108 13.04 27.24 60.25
C VAL A 108 11.59 26.77 60.05
N VAL A 109 10.60 27.45 60.63
CA VAL A 109 9.20 26.99 60.58
C VAL A 109 8.64 26.91 59.15
N PRO A 110 8.81 27.92 58.26
CA PRO A 110 8.36 27.81 56.87
C PRO A 110 9.07 26.68 56.11
N ARG A 111 10.37 26.45 56.40
CA ARG A 111 11.14 25.38 55.76
C ARG A 111 10.68 23.99 56.20
N PHE A 112 10.31 23.83 57.48
CA PHE A 112 9.71 22.59 58.00
C PHE A 112 8.33 22.32 57.38
N LEU A 113 7.48 23.36 57.27
CA LEU A 113 6.16 23.26 56.65
C LEU A 113 6.25 22.90 55.15
N LYS A 114 7.12 23.56 54.38
CA LYS A 114 7.38 23.17 52.97
C LYS A 114 7.86 21.71 52.89
N ARG A 115 8.81 21.29 53.75
CA ARG A 115 9.31 19.90 53.74
C ARG A 115 8.25 18.85 54.11
N SER A 116 7.27 19.20 54.94
CA SER A 116 6.12 18.34 55.26
C SER A 116 5.18 18.19 54.07
N LYS A 117 4.77 19.31 53.44
CA LYS A 117 3.96 19.31 52.21
C LYS A 117 4.64 18.54 51.08
N TYR A 118 5.94 18.76 50.88
CA TYR A 118 6.76 18.07 49.88
C TYR A 118 6.73 16.55 50.06
N LYS A 119 6.92 16.04 51.29
CA LYS A 119 6.80 14.60 51.57
C LYS A 119 5.42 14.04 51.21
N LYS A 120 4.33 14.76 51.51
CA LYS A 120 2.98 14.33 51.13
C LYS A 120 2.79 14.36 49.60
N ALA A 121 3.28 15.38 48.91
CA ALA A 121 3.18 15.51 47.46
C ALA A 121 3.93 14.36 46.74
N VAL A 122 5.15 14.03 47.19
CA VAL A 122 5.90 12.86 46.69
C VAL A 122 5.17 11.55 47.00
N GLN A 123 4.55 11.40 48.17
CA GLN A 123 3.76 10.20 48.48
C GLN A 123 2.53 10.06 47.56
N LEU A 124 1.81 11.13 47.27
CA LEU A 124 0.68 11.13 46.34
C LEU A 124 1.13 10.80 44.91
N MET A 125 2.24 11.39 44.45
CA MET A 125 2.83 11.10 43.14
C MET A 125 3.27 9.62 43.00
N ASN A 126 3.79 9.02 44.09
CA ASN A 126 4.14 7.60 44.15
C ASN A 126 2.92 6.67 44.23
N ASN A 127 1.75 7.21 44.60
CA ASN A 127 0.45 6.51 44.57
C ASN A 127 -0.32 6.76 43.26
N GLU A 128 0.30 7.39 42.26
CA GLU A 128 -0.34 7.81 40.99
C GLU A 128 -1.49 8.82 41.16
N GLN A 129 -1.59 9.47 42.34
CA GLN A 129 -2.59 10.51 42.65
C GLN A 129 -2.12 11.89 42.14
N TYR A 130 -1.86 12.01 40.84
CA TYR A 130 -1.15 13.15 40.24
C TYR A 130 -1.85 14.50 40.42
N ALA A 131 -3.20 14.54 40.43
CA ALA A 131 -3.96 15.78 40.65
C ALA A 131 -3.78 16.34 42.08
N GLU A 132 -3.81 15.45 43.08
CA GLU A 132 -3.58 15.82 44.48
C GLU A 132 -2.10 16.18 44.74
N ALA A 133 -1.19 15.55 43.98
CA ALA A 133 0.22 15.89 44.00
C ALA A 133 0.50 17.28 43.37
N GLU A 134 -0.13 17.60 42.23
CA GLU A 134 0.01 18.91 41.57
C GLU A 134 -0.42 20.05 42.51
N GLU A 135 -1.57 19.92 43.19
CA GLU A 135 -2.05 20.94 44.12
C GLU A 135 -1.01 21.25 45.21
N LEU A 136 -0.36 20.22 45.77
CA LEU A 136 0.67 20.39 46.80
C LEU A 136 2.01 20.88 46.25
N PHE A 137 2.45 20.44 45.07
CA PHE A 137 3.68 20.93 44.43
C PHE A 137 3.56 22.40 44.01
N SER A 138 2.38 22.84 43.56
CA SER A 138 2.14 24.26 43.20
C SER A 138 2.38 25.21 44.38
N GLN A 139 2.14 24.74 45.60
CA GLN A 139 2.30 25.49 46.85
C GLN A 139 3.73 25.50 47.39
N LEU A 140 4.67 24.80 46.72
CA LEU A 140 6.05 24.64 47.17
C LEU A 140 7.04 25.58 46.48
N ASP A 141 6.72 26.14 45.32
CA ASP A 141 7.55 27.17 44.66
C ASP A 141 9.00 26.62 44.46
N PHE A 142 10.09 27.39 44.62
CA PHE A 142 11.47 26.93 44.44
C PHE A 142 12.00 26.08 45.62
N PHE A 143 11.26 25.06 46.05
CA PHE A 143 11.63 24.19 47.18
C PHE A 143 12.02 22.78 46.72
N GLU A 144 13.27 22.40 46.96
CA GLU A 144 13.84 21.11 46.51
C GLU A 144 13.59 20.95 44.99
N ASP A 145 13.13 19.81 44.48
CA ASP A 145 12.82 19.60 43.04
C ASP A 145 11.32 19.84 42.70
N ALA A 146 10.59 20.59 43.53
CA ALA A 146 9.13 20.68 43.45
C ALA A 146 8.57 21.21 42.12
N GLN A 147 9.29 22.06 41.38
CA GLN A 147 8.85 22.51 40.05
C GLN A 147 8.98 21.39 39.00
N GLU A 148 10.08 20.63 39.03
CA GLU A 148 10.29 19.48 38.13
C GLU A 148 9.23 18.40 38.37
N ARG A 149 8.84 18.18 39.65
CA ARG A 149 7.74 17.28 40.01
C ARG A 149 6.35 17.83 39.66
N LEU A 150 6.15 19.15 39.75
CA LEU A 150 4.91 19.81 39.34
C LEU A 150 4.64 19.58 37.85
N ASP A 151 5.64 19.85 37.02
CA ASP A 151 5.53 19.67 35.56
C ASP A 151 5.47 18.19 35.16
N LEU A 152 6.10 17.29 35.93
CA LEU A 152 5.91 15.84 35.77
C LEU A 152 4.46 15.42 36.07
N CYS A 153 3.85 15.88 37.18
CA CYS A 153 2.45 15.57 37.50
C CYS A 153 1.49 16.04 36.40
N ARG A 154 1.74 17.22 35.82
CA ARG A 154 0.97 17.74 34.67
C ARG A 154 1.07 16.83 33.46
N LYS A 155 2.27 16.34 33.12
CA LYS A 155 2.45 15.40 32.01
C LYS A 155 1.67 14.10 32.21
N TYR A 156 1.60 13.57 33.44
CA TYR A 156 0.75 12.42 33.74
C TYR A 156 -0.75 12.72 33.54
N LEU A 157 -1.25 13.84 34.07
CA LEU A 157 -2.66 14.24 33.95
C LEU A 157 -3.07 14.55 32.50
N GLN A 158 -2.17 15.15 31.71
CA GLN A 158 -2.37 15.38 30.29
C GLN A 158 -2.40 14.06 29.52
N TYR A 159 -1.50 13.13 29.83
CA TYR A 159 -1.48 11.79 29.23
C TYR A 159 -2.76 10.99 29.55
N GLU A 160 -3.25 11.04 30.79
CA GLU A 160 -4.56 10.48 31.18
C GLU A 160 -5.75 11.16 30.47
N THR A 161 -5.58 12.38 29.98
CA THR A 161 -6.60 13.10 29.20
C THR A 161 -6.56 12.67 27.74
N ALA A 162 -5.37 12.59 27.14
CA ALA A 162 -5.15 12.04 25.80
C ALA A 162 -5.65 10.58 25.67
N GLN A 163 -5.41 9.74 26.68
CA GLN A 163 -5.94 8.37 26.71
C GLN A 163 -7.48 8.32 26.75
N ARG A 164 -8.15 9.20 27.50
CA ARG A 164 -9.62 9.27 27.50
C ARG A 164 -10.18 9.72 26.16
N TYR A 165 -9.52 10.66 25.48
CA TYR A 165 -9.88 11.03 24.10
C TYR A 165 -9.72 9.86 23.12
N LEU A 166 -8.71 8.98 23.28
CA LEU A 166 -8.60 7.73 22.52
C LEU A 166 -9.75 6.75 22.82
N GLU A 167 -10.13 6.57 24.09
CA GLU A 167 -11.25 5.70 24.49
C GLU A 167 -12.59 6.20 23.90
N ASP A 168 -12.83 7.51 23.94
CA ASP A 168 -13.99 8.19 23.32
C ASP A 168 -13.88 8.27 21.78
N LYS A 169 -12.76 7.83 21.18
CA LYS A 169 -12.46 7.86 19.74
C LYS A 169 -12.41 9.27 19.13
N ASN A 170 -12.07 10.25 19.95
CA ASN A 170 -11.82 11.62 19.54
C ASN A 170 -10.34 11.78 19.17
N TYR A 171 -9.97 11.24 18.01
CA TYR A 171 -8.57 11.15 17.56
C TYR A 171 -7.90 12.52 17.33
N GLU A 172 -8.66 13.57 17.04
CA GLU A 172 -8.12 14.93 16.85
C GLU A 172 -7.68 15.54 18.19
N ASP A 173 -8.55 15.53 19.22
CA ASP A 173 -8.17 16.00 20.57
C ASP A 173 -7.09 15.09 21.20
N ALA A 174 -7.15 13.77 20.97
CA ALA A 174 -6.11 12.84 21.42
C ALA A 174 -4.74 13.15 20.79
N TYR A 175 -4.69 13.37 19.47
CA TYR A 175 -3.47 13.75 18.76
C TYR A 175 -2.84 15.00 19.37
N ASN A 176 -3.62 16.07 19.55
CA ASN A 176 -3.15 17.35 20.07
C ASN A 176 -2.51 17.21 21.48
N GLU A 177 -3.14 16.44 22.37
CA GLU A 177 -2.62 16.22 23.73
C GLU A 177 -1.39 15.31 23.77
N PHE A 178 -1.30 14.32 22.86
CA PHE A 178 -0.13 13.45 22.73
C PHE A 178 1.06 14.15 22.04
N GLU A 179 0.83 14.97 21.01
CA GLU A 179 1.87 15.78 20.35
C GLU A 179 2.53 16.74 21.37
N ALA A 180 1.71 17.42 22.18
CA ALA A 180 2.18 18.34 23.22
C ALA A 180 3.03 17.68 24.32
N LEU A 181 2.88 16.36 24.52
CA LEU A 181 3.66 15.59 25.49
C LEU A 181 5.05 15.18 24.96
N GLY A 182 5.14 14.90 23.65
CA GLY A 182 6.36 14.50 22.94
C GLY A 182 6.93 13.16 23.43
N GLU A 183 8.23 13.12 23.75
CA GLU A 183 8.95 11.95 24.27
C GLU A 183 8.56 11.56 25.72
N PHE A 184 7.33 11.82 26.16
CA PHE A 184 6.83 11.41 27.47
C PHE A 184 6.04 10.09 27.36
N LYS A 185 6.56 9.02 27.98
CA LYS A 185 6.10 7.65 27.75
C LYS A 185 6.16 7.33 26.24
N ASP A 186 5.08 6.81 25.70
CA ASP A 186 4.79 6.46 24.30
C ASP A 186 3.91 7.52 23.60
N ALA A 187 3.81 8.75 24.14
CA ALA A 187 2.92 9.77 23.59
C ALA A 187 3.20 10.08 22.10
N ARG A 188 4.48 10.07 21.69
CA ARG A 188 4.86 10.26 20.28
C ARG A 188 4.26 9.17 19.37
N GLU A 189 4.32 7.91 19.80
CA GLU A 189 3.72 6.76 19.12
C GLU A 189 2.18 6.79 19.14
N GLN A 190 1.57 7.28 20.23
CA GLN A 190 0.11 7.46 20.33
C GLN A 190 -0.42 8.58 19.43
N ALA A 191 0.34 9.69 19.28
CA ALA A 191 0.02 10.74 18.30
C ALA A 191 0.08 10.21 16.87
N GLU A 192 1.18 9.51 16.51
CA GLU A 192 1.34 8.84 15.22
C GLU A 192 0.20 7.85 14.95
N TYR A 193 -0.25 7.09 15.95
CA TYR A 193 -1.43 6.24 15.83
C TYR A 193 -2.73 7.03 15.55
N CYS A 194 -2.98 8.13 16.27
CA CYS A 194 -4.16 8.98 16.06
C CYS A 194 -4.21 9.56 14.64
N GLU A 195 -3.08 10.05 14.12
CA GLU A 195 -2.95 10.59 12.75
C GLU A 195 -3.28 9.53 11.70
N ASN A 196 -2.68 8.33 11.82
CA ASN A 196 -2.96 7.21 10.94
C ASN A 196 -4.44 6.77 10.98
N VAL A 197 -5.11 6.81 12.15
CA VAL A 197 -6.56 6.53 12.23
C VAL A 197 -7.39 7.60 11.52
N MET A 198 -7.04 8.88 11.64
CA MET A 198 -7.74 9.95 10.92
C MET A 198 -7.61 9.80 9.40
N ASP A 199 -6.41 9.54 8.88
CA ASP A 199 -6.22 9.35 7.44
C ASP A 199 -6.81 8.04 6.92
N TYR A 200 -6.83 6.95 7.71
CA TYR A 200 -7.59 5.74 7.34
C TYR A 200 -9.10 6.01 7.23
N ASN A 201 -9.69 6.71 8.19
CA ASN A 201 -11.12 7.07 8.16
C ASN A 201 -11.44 7.94 6.93
N ARG A 202 -10.58 8.91 6.62
CA ARG A 202 -10.68 9.76 5.43
C ARG A 202 -10.50 8.97 4.13
N ALA A 203 -9.56 8.03 4.08
CA ALA A 203 -9.36 7.14 2.94
C ALA A 203 -10.62 6.29 2.68
N GLU A 204 -11.25 5.77 3.74
CA GLU A 204 -12.52 5.05 3.68
C GLU A 204 -13.68 5.90 3.16
N GLU A 205 -13.76 7.19 3.52
CA GLU A 205 -14.75 8.12 2.94
C GLU A 205 -14.51 8.39 1.45
N LEU A 206 -13.25 8.66 1.08
CA LEU A 206 -12.85 8.86 -0.32
C LEU A 206 -13.12 7.60 -1.17
N PHE A 207 -12.87 6.40 -0.62
CA PHE A 207 -13.19 5.12 -1.24
C PHE A 207 -14.69 4.96 -1.48
N LYS A 208 -15.54 5.28 -0.48
CA LYS A 208 -17.00 5.24 -0.59
C LYS A 208 -17.54 6.26 -1.60
N ALA A 209 -16.83 7.37 -1.81
CA ALA A 209 -17.11 8.38 -2.84
C ALA A 209 -16.53 8.05 -4.23
N GLU A 210 -15.97 6.85 -4.43
CA GLU A 210 -15.23 6.42 -5.62
C GLU A 210 -14.05 7.33 -6.06
N LYS A 211 -13.52 8.15 -5.14
CA LYS A 211 -12.34 9.02 -5.32
C LYS A 211 -11.06 8.21 -5.14
N TYR A 212 -10.94 7.10 -5.88
CA TYR A 212 -9.87 6.11 -5.69
C TYR A 212 -8.47 6.69 -5.84
N ASP A 213 -8.26 7.69 -6.69
CA ASP A 213 -6.96 8.37 -6.84
C ASP A 213 -6.51 9.01 -5.52
N GLU A 214 -7.40 9.75 -4.85
CA GLU A 214 -7.17 10.42 -3.55
C GLU A 214 -7.10 9.40 -2.39
N ALA A 215 -8.00 8.40 -2.38
CA ALA A 215 -8.03 7.37 -1.34
C ALA A 215 -6.76 6.52 -1.35
N LYS A 216 -6.27 6.17 -2.56
CA LYS A 216 -5.04 5.39 -2.79
C LYS A 216 -3.82 6.03 -2.13
N ASP A 217 -3.66 7.35 -2.21
CA ASP A 217 -2.51 8.02 -1.60
C ASP A 217 -2.54 7.80 -0.08
N LEU A 218 -3.65 8.08 0.59
CA LEU A 218 -3.79 7.88 2.05
C LEU A 218 -3.60 6.43 2.49
N TYR A 219 -4.08 5.43 1.72
CA TYR A 219 -3.86 4.02 2.06
C TYR A 219 -2.41 3.54 1.85
N THR A 220 -1.53 4.31 1.21
CA THR A 220 -0.17 3.86 0.85
C THR A 220 0.77 3.80 2.06
N ASP A 221 0.66 4.77 2.97
CA ASP A 221 1.65 4.98 4.03
C ASP A 221 1.22 4.41 5.41
N LEU A 222 0.03 3.82 5.51
CA LEU A 222 -0.53 3.29 6.77
C LEU A 222 0.15 1.98 7.23
N PRO A 223 0.46 1.83 8.53
CA PRO A 223 1.11 0.62 9.06
C PRO A 223 0.17 -0.58 9.05
N SER A 224 0.57 -1.65 8.37
CA SER A 224 -0.25 -2.87 8.16
C SER A 224 -0.53 -3.67 9.44
N GLU A 225 0.19 -3.42 10.53
CA GLU A 225 -0.08 -4.03 11.85
C GLU A 225 -1.37 -3.47 12.47
N ASN A 226 -1.68 -2.20 12.22
CA ASN A 226 -2.84 -1.50 12.76
C ASN A 226 -3.98 -1.37 11.73
N PHE A 227 -3.64 -1.38 10.43
CA PHE A 227 -4.59 -1.23 9.32
C PHE A 227 -4.39 -2.33 8.26
N PRO A 228 -4.59 -3.62 8.58
CA PRO A 228 -4.32 -4.72 7.65
C PRO A 228 -5.17 -4.67 6.37
N GLU A 229 -6.37 -4.07 6.41
CA GLU A 229 -7.21 -3.83 5.23
C GLU A 229 -6.66 -2.75 4.29
N ALA A 230 -5.84 -1.80 4.77
CA ALA A 230 -5.37 -0.65 3.99
C ALA A 230 -4.64 -1.08 2.71
N ASN A 231 -3.80 -2.12 2.77
CA ASN A 231 -3.11 -2.64 1.58
C ASN A 231 -4.07 -3.32 0.58
N GLU A 232 -5.16 -3.95 1.04
CA GLU A 232 -6.20 -4.48 0.14
C GLU A 232 -6.94 -3.31 -0.56
N ARG A 233 -7.27 -2.26 0.21
CA ARG A 233 -7.91 -1.03 -0.32
C ARG A 233 -7.02 -0.30 -1.32
N TYR A 234 -5.73 -0.14 -1.02
CA TYR A 234 -4.73 0.43 -1.92
C TYR A 234 -4.70 -0.31 -3.26
N HIS A 235 -4.53 -1.63 -3.25
CA HIS A 235 -4.52 -2.44 -4.48
C HIS A 235 -5.87 -2.40 -5.23
N TYR A 236 -7.01 -2.39 -4.52
CA TYR A 236 -8.31 -2.19 -5.16
C TYR A 236 -8.37 -0.84 -5.89
N CYS A 237 -7.93 0.25 -5.24
CA CYS A 237 -7.91 1.58 -5.84
C CYS A 237 -7.01 1.64 -7.09
N VAL A 238 -5.77 1.12 -7.00
CA VAL A 238 -4.84 1.02 -8.15
C VAL A 238 -5.49 0.27 -9.32
N ASN A 239 -6.10 -0.87 -9.06
CA ASN A 239 -6.75 -1.67 -10.11
C ASN A 239 -7.98 -0.97 -10.70
N LYS A 240 -8.78 -0.25 -9.90
CA LYS A 240 -9.93 0.52 -10.36
C LYS A 240 -9.54 1.75 -11.19
N ILE A 241 -8.45 2.42 -10.85
CA ILE A 241 -7.85 3.51 -11.65
C ILE A 241 -7.35 2.97 -12.99
N ASN A 242 -6.59 1.87 -12.97
CA ASN A 242 -6.10 1.19 -14.17
C ASN A 242 -7.25 0.73 -15.08
N TYR A 243 -8.34 0.18 -14.51
CA TYR A 243 -9.55 -0.19 -15.25
C TYR A 243 -10.19 1.04 -15.91
N ARG A 244 -10.39 2.14 -15.17
CA ARG A 244 -10.93 3.41 -15.70
C ARG A 244 -10.09 3.96 -16.86
N GLN A 245 -8.76 3.80 -16.82
CA GLN A 245 -7.87 4.21 -17.92
C GLN A 245 -7.89 3.23 -19.11
N ALA A 246 -7.94 1.92 -18.88
CA ALA A 246 -8.12 0.91 -19.95
C ALA A 246 -9.43 1.14 -20.72
N ASP A 247 -10.51 1.41 -19.99
CA ASP A 247 -11.83 1.70 -20.51
C ASP A 247 -11.87 3.02 -21.33
N LYS A 248 -11.10 4.02 -20.90
CA LYS A 248 -10.87 5.27 -21.64
C LYS A 248 -10.06 5.04 -22.92
N ASP A 249 -9.06 4.16 -22.93
CA ASP A 249 -8.30 3.84 -24.15
C ASP A 249 -9.13 3.00 -25.13
N TYR A 250 -10.01 2.11 -24.65
CA TYR A 250 -11.00 1.40 -25.46
C TYR A 250 -11.97 2.38 -26.15
N LYS A 251 -12.55 3.32 -25.38
CA LYS A 251 -13.43 4.39 -25.90
C LYS A 251 -12.72 5.28 -26.94
N ASN A 252 -11.41 5.48 -26.81
CA ASN A 252 -10.57 6.19 -27.78
C ASN A 252 -10.02 5.33 -28.93
N LYS A 253 -10.54 4.10 -29.13
CA LYS A 253 -10.15 3.16 -30.19
C LYS A 253 -8.64 2.84 -30.21
N LYS A 254 -7.99 2.86 -29.04
CA LYS A 254 -6.62 2.33 -28.84
C LYS A 254 -6.73 0.88 -28.36
N TYR A 255 -7.37 0.04 -29.17
CA TYR A 255 -7.82 -1.29 -28.76
C TYR A 255 -6.69 -2.16 -28.22
N TYR A 256 -5.47 -2.03 -28.75
CA TYR A 256 -4.35 -2.82 -28.22
C TYR A 256 -3.82 -2.33 -26.87
N ASN A 257 -3.77 -1.01 -26.64
CA ASN A 257 -3.42 -0.46 -25.33
C ASN A 257 -4.44 -0.90 -24.27
N ALA A 258 -5.74 -0.84 -24.60
CA ALA A 258 -6.81 -1.31 -23.72
C ALA A 258 -6.71 -2.81 -23.46
N TYR A 259 -6.42 -3.62 -24.49
CA TYR A 259 -6.19 -5.06 -24.36
C TYR A 259 -5.06 -5.37 -23.38
N GLN A 260 -3.91 -4.70 -23.50
CA GLN A 260 -2.78 -4.89 -22.57
C GLN A 260 -3.17 -4.48 -21.14
N ALA A 261 -3.81 -3.32 -20.95
CA ALA A 261 -4.20 -2.85 -19.63
C ALA A 261 -5.26 -3.76 -18.95
N PHE A 262 -6.28 -4.22 -19.69
CA PHE A 262 -7.25 -5.18 -19.18
C PHE A 262 -6.66 -6.59 -18.95
N THR A 263 -5.68 -7.02 -19.73
CA THR A 263 -4.98 -8.30 -19.49
C THR A 263 -4.16 -8.24 -18.21
N ASN A 264 -3.45 -7.13 -17.96
CA ASN A 264 -2.63 -6.93 -16.75
C ASN A 264 -3.46 -6.81 -15.46
N LEU A 265 -4.77 -6.54 -15.57
CA LEU A 265 -5.74 -6.53 -14.46
C LEU A 265 -6.26 -7.94 -14.10
N GLY A 266 -6.02 -8.95 -14.95
CA GLY A 266 -6.35 -10.34 -14.67
C GLY A 266 -7.84 -10.58 -14.36
N SER A 267 -8.11 -11.04 -13.14
CA SER A 267 -9.46 -11.34 -12.62
C SER A 267 -10.17 -10.14 -11.97
N PHE A 268 -9.61 -8.93 -12.04
CA PHE A 268 -10.26 -7.74 -11.48
C PHE A 268 -11.52 -7.36 -12.25
N GLU A 269 -12.67 -7.44 -11.57
CA GLU A 269 -14.00 -7.16 -12.14
C GLU A 269 -14.25 -7.99 -13.41
N ASP A 270 -14.66 -7.39 -14.53
CA ASP A 270 -14.85 -8.09 -15.80
C ASP A 270 -13.66 -7.92 -16.77
N ALA A 271 -12.49 -7.48 -16.30
CA ALA A 271 -11.34 -7.10 -17.13
C ALA A 271 -10.95 -8.17 -18.18
N LYS A 272 -10.97 -9.45 -17.81
CA LYS A 272 -10.77 -10.61 -18.72
C LYS A 272 -11.71 -10.56 -19.94
N ALA A 273 -12.99 -10.28 -19.73
CA ALA A 273 -13.99 -10.14 -20.80
C ALA A 273 -13.84 -8.79 -21.55
N ARG A 274 -13.46 -7.71 -20.87
CA ARG A 274 -13.13 -6.42 -21.52
C ARG A 274 -11.91 -6.52 -22.44
N ALA A 275 -10.92 -7.34 -22.09
CA ALA A 275 -9.78 -7.66 -22.95
C ALA A 275 -10.25 -8.40 -24.21
N GLU A 276 -11.13 -9.39 -24.09
CA GLU A 276 -11.71 -10.07 -25.27
C GLU A 276 -12.49 -9.10 -26.18
N GLN A 277 -13.26 -8.17 -25.61
CA GLN A 277 -13.95 -7.10 -26.37
C GLN A 277 -12.98 -6.16 -27.12
N CYS A 278 -11.72 -6.04 -26.69
CA CYS A 278 -10.71 -5.26 -27.40
C CYS A 278 -10.28 -5.94 -28.71
N ILE A 279 -10.42 -7.26 -28.84
CA ILE A 279 -10.10 -7.99 -30.07
C ILE A 279 -11.21 -7.72 -31.09
N GLN A 280 -10.87 -6.99 -32.14
CA GLN A 280 -11.82 -6.57 -33.17
C GLN A 280 -12.04 -7.68 -34.19
N SER A 281 -13.24 -7.77 -34.77
CA SER A 281 -13.52 -8.68 -35.88
C SER A 281 -12.58 -8.40 -37.06
N PHE A 282 -11.85 -9.42 -37.52
CA PHE A 282 -11.02 -9.29 -38.71
C PHE A 282 -11.92 -9.11 -39.96
N PRO A 283 -11.64 -8.15 -40.85
CA PRO A 283 -12.44 -7.92 -42.05
C PRO A 283 -12.53 -9.13 -42.99
N VAL A 284 -13.43 -9.05 -43.96
CA VAL A 284 -13.44 -9.97 -45.11
C VAL A 284 -12.16 -9.81 -45.94
N SER A 285 -11.76 -10.84 -46.69
CA SER A 285 -10.61 -10.71 -47.57
C SER A 285 -10.92 -9.80 -48.75
N GLY A 286 -9.96 -8.96 -49.12
CA GLY A 286 -10.13 -7.91 -50.12
C GLY A 286 -9.60 -6.57 -49.64
N GLU A 287 -9.96 -5.52 -50.35
CA GLU A 287 -9.49 -4.16 -50.12
C GLU A 287 -10.38 -3.43 -49.09
N THR A 288 -9.78 -2.92 -48.01
CA THR A 288 -10.46 -2.13 -46.96
C THR A 288 -10.39 -0.62 -47.24
N TYR A 289 -9.35 -0.18 -47.96
CA TYR A 289 -9.14 1.21 -48.36
C TYR A 289 -8.53 1.26 -49.77
N HIS A 290 -9.00 2.21 -50.58
CA HIS A 290 -8.35 2.61 -51.83
C HIS A 290 -8.33 4.14 -51.97
N ASN A 291 -7.21 4.68 -52.44
CA ASN A 291 -7.01 6.10 -52.71
C ASN A 291 -7.77 6.51 -53.99
N LYS A 292 -8.86 7.26 -53.83
CA LYS A 292 -9.81 7.58 -54.91
C LYS A 292 -9.16 8.20 -56.15
N ASP A 293 -8.11 9.00 -55.97
CA ASP A 293 -7.43 9.73 -57.04
C ASP A 293 -6.45 8.84 -57.85
N HIS A 294 -6.26 7.58 -57.43
CA HIS A 294 -5.31 6.62 -58.01
C HIS A 294 -5.98 5.33 -58.52
N GLN A 295 -7.31 5.32 -58.64
CA GLN A 295 -8.07 4.18 -59.15
C GLN A 295 -7.78 3.93 -60.63
N SER A 296 -7.27 2.74 -60.95
CA SER A 296 -7.17 2.21 -62.33
C SER A 296 -7.46 0.70 -62.34
N LYS A 297 -7.57 0.12 -63.53
CA LYS A 297 -7.70 -1.32 -63.79
C LYS A 297 -6.62 -1.88 -64.72
N GLU A 298 -5.64 -1.05 -65.09
CA GLU A 298 -4.55 -1.40 -66.01
C GLU A 298 -3.58 -2.42 -65.43
N VAL A 299 -3.26 -2.29 -64.14
CA VAL A 299 -2.44 -3.26 -63.41
C VAL A 299 -3.36 -4.07 -62.52
N SER A 300 -3.13 -5.38 -62.43
CA SER A 300 -3.78 -6.21 -61.41
C SER A 300 -2.78 -7.07 -60.67
N LEU A 301 -2.83 -7.00 -59.34
CA LEU A 301 -1.92 -7.67 -58.41
C LEU A 301 -2.72 -8.66 -57.56
N ILE A 302 -2.37 -9.94 -57.66
CA ILE A 302 -2.90 -11.02 -56.84
C ILE A 302 -1.92 -11.25 -55.69
N ILE A 303 -2.39 -11.20 -54.44
CA ILE A 303 -1.58 -11.40 -53.24
C ILE A 303 -1.95 -12.77 -52.64
N VAL A 304 -0.95 -13.66 -52.57
CA VAL A 304 -1.10 -15.05 -52.15
C VAL A 304 -0.27 -15.28 -50.88
N PRO A 305 -0.87 -15.19 -49.67
CA PRO A 305 -0.21 -15.62 -48.44
C PRO A 305 -0.14 -17.16 -48.35
N PRO A 306 0.60 -17.73 -47.38
CA PRO A 306 0.57 -19.15 -47.10
C PRO A 306 -0.86 -19.58 -46.72
N SER A 307 -1.28 -20.75 -47.19
CA SER A 307 -2.64 -21.26 -46.93
C SER A 307 -2.80 -21.93 -45.56
N ASN A 308 -1.70 -22.32 -44.92
CA ASN A 308 -1.66 -23.21 -43.77
C ASN A 308 -0.84 -22.70 -42.57
N ASP A 309 -0.41 -21.42 -42.56
CA ASP A 309 0.45 -20.87 -41.50
C ASP A 309 -0.29 -20.34 -40.26
N GLY A 310 -1.62 -20.47 -40.22
CA GLY A 310 -2.46 -20.01 -39.11
C GLY A 310 -2.70 -18.50 -39.06
N ASN A 311 -2.21 -17.73 -40.04
CA ASN A 311 -2.18 -16.27 -39.95
C ASN A 311 -3.20 -15.56 -40.84
N GLN A 312 -3.75 -14.48 -40.29
CA GLN A 312 -4.44 -13.43 -41.01
C GLN A 312 -3.40 -12.40 -41.47
N ASN A 313 -3.62 -11.76 -42.62
CA ASN A 313 -2.63 -10.91 -43.30
C ASN A 313 -3.22 -9.52 -43.59
N TYR A 314 -2.42 -8.48 -43.39
CA TYR A 314 -2.77 -7.09 -43.67
C TYR A 314 -1.64 -6.42 -44.47
N ILE A 315 -1.97 -5.89 -45.65
CA ILE A 315 -1.00 -5.34 -46.60
C ILE A 315 -1.32 -3.85 -46.81
N LYS A 316 -0.29 -3.01 -46.79
CA LYS A 316 -0.38 -1.59 -47.17
C LYS A 316 0.49 -1.35 -48.41
N ILE A 317 -0.11 -0.78 -49.45
CA ILE A 317 0.55 -0.42 -50.71
C ILE A 317 0.65 1.11 -50.79
N TYR A 318 1.85 1.61 -51.01
CA TYR A 318 2.16 3.04 -51.16
C TYR A 318 2.82 3.30 -52.52
N THR A 319 2.78 4.54 -53.01
CA THR A 319 3.69 4.99 -54.08
C THR A 319 5.15 4.99 -53.60
N ASP A 320 6.11 5.04 -54.53
CA ASP A 320 7.51 5.40 -54.23
C ASP A 320 7.69 6.68 -53.38
N LYS A 321 6.77 7.66 -53.49
CA LYS A 321 6.69 8.89 -52.69
C LYS A 321 5.97 8.75 -51.33
N ASN A 322 5.72 7.53 -50.85
CA ASN A 322 5.04 7.23 -49.56
C ASN A 322 3.58 7.68 -49.42
N LEU A 323 2.89 8.07 -50.51
CA LEU A 323 1.42 8.21 -50.48
C LEU A 323 0.76 6.84 -50.37
N LEU A 324 -0.12 6.63 -49.39
CA LEU A 324 -0.89 5.40 -49.24
C LEU A 324 -1.92 5.28 -50.36
N ILE A 325 -1.93 4.11 -51.03
CA ILE A 325 -2.80 3.82 -52.18
C ILE A 325 -3.84 2.76 -51.83
N SER A 326 -3.47 1.68 -51.15
CA SER A 326 -4.39 0.59 -50.82
C SER A 326 -4.07 -0.08 -49.49
N CYS A 327 -5.12 -0.51 -48.77
CA CYS A 327 -5.03 -1.45 -47.65
C CYS A 327 -5.82 -2.71 -47.99
N ILE A 328 -5.21 -3.88 -47.79
CA ILE A 328 -5.80 -5.19 -48.13
C ILE A 328 -5.75 -6.11 -46.91
N THR A 329 -6.89 -6.70 -46.55
CA THR A 329 -6.98 -7.79 -45.58
C THR A 329 -7.10 -9.13 -46.31
N ILE A 330 -6.49 -10.18 -45.76
CA ILE A 330 -6.61 -11.56 -46.27
C ILE A 330 -6.67 -12.53 -45.09
N LYS A 331 -7.71 -13.34 -45.02
CA LYS A 331 -7.85 -14.42 -44.04
C LYS A 331 -6.91 -15.59 -44.36
N GLN A 332 -6.71 -16.49 -43.40
CA GLN A 332 -5.96 -17.72 -43.62
C GLN A 332 -6.58 -18.53 -44.77
N GLY A 333 -5.75 -19.05 -45.68
CA GLY A 333 -6.21 -19.87 -46.81
C GLY A 333 -6.83 -19.10 -47.98
N GLU A 334 -7.11 -17.82 -47.81
CA GLU A 334 -7.67 -16.96 -48.86
C GLU A 334 -6.56 -16.18 -49.61
N GLN A 335 -6.92 -15.59 -50.74
CA GLN A 335 -6.08 -14.69 -51.54
C GLN A 335 -6.87 -13.44 -51.90
N ALA A 336 -6.20 -12.30 -52.12
CA ALA A 336 -6.85 -11.06 -52.52
C ALA A 336 -6.31 -10.56 -53.86
N LYS A 337 -7.17 -9.85 -54.62
CA LYS A 337 -6.79 -9.19 -55.87
C LYS A 337 -7.08 -7.70 -55.77
N VAL A 338 -6.06 -6.88 -55.97
CA VAL A 338 -6.15 -5.42 -56.06
C VAL A 338 -5.85 -4.97 -57.49
N PHE A 339 -6.44 -3.85 -57.90
CA PHE A 339 -6.13 -3.18 -59.16
C PHE A 339 -5.40 -1.87 -58.87
N LEU A 340 -4.42 -1.53 -59.72
CA LEU A 340 -3.55 -0.37 -59.54
C LEU A 340 -3.37 0.36 -60.87
N ALA A 341 -2.84 1.59 -60.80
CA ALA A 341 -2.28 2.28 -61.95
C ALA A 341 -0.89 1.70 -62.31
N PRO A 342 -0.37 1.96 -63.51
CA PRO A 342 1.04 1.75 -63.82
C PRO A 342 1.91 2.69 -62.96
N GLY A 343 2.98 2.17 -62.36
CA GLY A 343 3.84 2.99 -61.50
C GLY A 343 4.75 2.23 -60.55
N ASN A 344 5.39 2.98 -59.65
CA ASN A 344 6.32 2.48 -58.65
C ASN A 344 5.65 2.39 -57.28
N TYR A 345 5.71 1.22 -56.66
CA TYR A 345 5.02 0.92 -55.41
C TYR A 345 5.95 0.38 -54.32
N ARG A 346 5.75 0.82 -53.08
CA ARG A 346 6.30 0.21 -51.86
C ARG A 346 5.22 -0.65 -51.22
N ILE A 347 5.57 -1.85 -50.77
CA ILE A 347 4.62 -2.79 -50.17
C ILE A 347 5.09 -3.15 -48.76
N LYS A 348 4.25 -2.89 -47.77
CA LYS A 348 4.41 -3.38 -46.40
C LYS A 348 3.42 -4.51 -46.13
N THR A 349 3.86 -5.56 -45.46
CA THR A 349 3.02 -6.71 -45.08
C THR A 349 3.11 -6.96 -43.59
N ALA A 350 1.97 -7.04 -42.93
CA ALA A 350 1.82 -7.48 -41.55
C ALA A 350 1.04 -8.79 -41.51
N TYR A 351 1.32 -9.65 -40.56
CA TYR A 351 0.54 -10.86 -40.31
C TYR A 351 0.54 -11.23 -38.83
N GLY A 352 -0.48 -11.97 -38.41
CA GLY A 352 -0.61 -12.47 -37.04
C GLY A 352 -1.68 -13.56 -36.94
N PRO A 353 -1.70 -14.32 -35.84
CA PRO A 353 -2.64 -15.42 -35.65
C PRO A 353 -4.08 -14.91 -35.52
N GLU A 354 -5.05 -15.82 -35.65
CA GLU A 354 -6.45 -15.51 -35.32
C GLU A 354 -6.61 -14.93 -33.91
N LYS A 355 -7.68 -14.13 -33.71
CA LYS A 355 -7.97 -13.41 -32.45
C LYS A 355 -6.83 -12.48 -31.97
N SER A 356 -6.00 -11.98 -32.89
CA SER A 356 -4.99 -10.95 -32.58
C SER A 356 -5.23 -9.59 -33.26
N TRP A 357 -6.37 -9.38 -33.92
CA TRP A 357 -6.68 -8.13 -34.62
C TRP A 357 -7.26 -7.05 -33.68
N PHE A 358 -6.74 -5.83 -33.79
CA PHE A 358 -7.10 -4.66 -32.97
C PHE A 358 -7.51 -3.45 -33.84
N GLY A 359 -7.96 -3.70 -35.08
CA GLY A 359 -8.30 -2.66 -36.06
C GLY A 359 -7.09 -2.07 -36.80
N GLU A 360 -7.30 -1.36 -37.90
CA GLU A 360 -6.24 -0.95 -38.86
C GLU A 360 -5.10 -0.09 -38.28
N LYS A 361 -5.28 0.49 -37.09
CA LYS A 361 -4.30 1.32 -36.37
C LYS A 361 -3.34 0.48 -35.52
N ASP A 362 -3.87 -0.48 -34.75
CA ASP A 362 -3.09 -1.32 -33.83
C ASP A 362 -2.85 -2.74 -34.39
N MET A 363 -3.48 -3.07 -35.52
CA MET A 363 -3.26 -4.25 -36.37
C MET A 363 -3.21 -5.55 -35.56
N PHE A 364 -2.06 -6.22 -35.49
CA PHE A 364 -1.90 -7.52 -34.83
C PHE A 364 -1.27 -7.42 -33.42
N GLY A 365 -1.19 -6.20 -32.85
CA GLY A 365 -0.57 -5.97 -31.54
C GLY A 365 0.92 -6.34 -31.52
N ASP A 366 1.42 -6.87 -30.39
CA ASP A 366 2.78 -7.42 -30.25
C ASP A 366 2.88 -8.88 -30.72
N LYS A 367 1.75 -9.56 -30.98
CA LYS A 367 1.71 -10.87 -31.67
C LYS A 367 1.94 -10.74 -33.19
N GLY A 368 1.87 -9.53 -33.71
CA GLY A 368 2.07 -9.22 -35.12
C GLY A 368 3.52 -9.25 -35.56
N ILE A 369 3.75 -9.75 -36.77
CA ILE A 369 5.01 -9.61 -37.50
C ILE A 369 4.81 -8.61 -38.63
N TYR A 370 5.65 -7.56 -38.66
CA TYR A 370 5.51 -6.40 -39.55
C TYR A 370 6.77 -6.26 -40.41
N TRP A 371 6.60 -6.24 -41.74
CA TRP A 371 7.70 -6.23 -42.70
C TRP A 371 7.50 -5.17 -43.80
N ILE A 372 8.62 -4.65 -44.30
CA ILE A 372 8.74 -3.99 -45.61
C ILE A 372 9.27 -5.03 -46.60
N LEU A 373 8.66 -5.14 -47.79
CA LEU A 373 9.16 -6.00 -48.87
C LEU A 373 10.25 -5.29 -49.68
N ARG A 374 11.24 -6.06 -50.18
CA ARG A 374 12.35 -5.57 -50.99
C ARG A 374 12.64 -6.49 -52.18
N ASN A 375 13.07 -5.93 -53.31
CA ASN A 375 13.60 -6.74 -54.41
C ASN A 375 14.92 -7.40 -53.97
N ALA A 376 15.09 -8.71 -54.20
CA ALA A 376 16.29 -9.41 -53.77
C ALA A 376 17.55 -9.08 -54.60
N SER A 377 17.38 -8.51 -55.80
CA SER A 377 18.51 -8.20 -56.70
C SER A 377 19.27 -6.92 -56.33
N ASP A 378 18.59 -5.91 -55.80
CA ASP A 378 19.16 -4.59 -55.49
C ASP A 378 18.83 -4.06 -54.07
N ASN A 379 18.06 -4.83 -53.30
CA ASN A 379 17.63 -4.52 -51.93
C ASN A 379 16.78 -3.23 -51.80
N LYS A 380 16.20 -2.70 -52.88
CA LYS A 380 15.25 -1.58 -52.82
C LYS A 380 13.86 -2.07 -52.43
N ASP A 381 13.11 -1.24 -51.74
CA ASP A 381 11.72 -1.48 -51.30
C ASP A 381 10.66 -0.95 -52.29
N VAL A 382 11.03 -0.79 -53.56
CA VAL A 382 10.20 -0.21 -54.63
C VAL A 382 10.09 -1.20 -55.80
N PHE A 383 8.86 -1.46 -56.24
CA PHE A 383 8.51 -2.39 -57.31
C PHE A 383 7.80 -1.64 -58.45
N SER A 384 8.26 -1.79 -59.70
CA SER A 384 7.68 -1.10 -60.86
C SER A 384 6.69 -1.99 -61.61
N LEU A 385 5.41 -1.60 -61.61
CA LEU A 385 4.31 -2.33 -62.26
C LEU A 385 3.90 -1.61 -63.56
N GLN A 386 3.84 -2.36 -64.67
CA GLN A 386 3.63 -1.84 -66.03
C GLN A 386 2.16 -1.98 -66.48
N SER A 387 1.70 -1.07 -67.34
CA SER A 387 0.31 -1.09 -67.85
C SER A 387 -0.01 -2.39 -68.58
N GLY A 388 -1.21 -2.93 -68.35
CA GLY A 388 -1.64 -4.26 -68.80
C GLY A 388 -1.09 -5.42 -67.96
N GLY A 389 -0.24 -5.16 -66.96
CA GLY A 389 0.45 -6.19 -66.19
C GLY A 389 -0.45 -6.96 -65.22
N ILE A 390 -0.32 -8.28 -65.25
CA ILE A 390 -0.93 -9.21 -64.29
C ILE A 390 0.21 -9.78 -63.45
N TYR A 391 0.23 -9.44 -62.15
CA TYR A 391 1.29 -9.78 -61.22
C TYR A 391 0.76 -10.66 -60.08
N THR A 392 1.60 -11.58 -59.60
CA THR A 392 1.33 -12.39 -58.41
C THR A 392 2.42 -12.15 -57.37
N LEU A 393 2.02 -11.72 -56.18
CA LEU A 393 2.87 -11.55 -55.00
C LEU A 393 2.61 -12.71 -54.05
N THR A 394 3.45 -13.75 -54.12
CA THR A 394 3.45 -14.84 -53.14
C THR A 394 4.23 -14.41 -51.90
N LEU A 395 3.59 -14.46 -50.73
CA LEU A 395 4.22 -14.13 -49.44
C LEU A 395 4.64 -15.41 -48.71
N ARG A 396 5.82 -15.40 -48.08
CA ARG A 396 6.29 -16.46 -47.16
C ARG A 396 6.22 -17.90 -47.75
N SER A 397 6.46 -18.05 -49.05
CA SER A 397 6.55 -19.39 -49.67
C SER A 397 7.69 -20.19 -49.03
N GLY A 398 7.42 -21.45 -48.69
CA GLY A 398 8.45 -22.41 -48.26
C GLY A 398 9.28 -22.98 -49.42
N GLU A 399 8.82 -22.79 -50.66
CA GLU A 399 9.43 -23.27 -51.90
C GLU A 399 9.72 -22.12 -52.87
N ASP A 400 10.69 -22.27 -53.75
CA ASP A 400 11.02 -21.29 -54.79
C ASP A 400 9.90 -21.21 -55.84
N VAL A 401 9.18 -20.09 -55.87
CA VAL A 401 8.14 -19.81 -56.86
C VAL A 401 8.72 -19.10 -58.11
N PRO A 402 8.16 -19.32 -59.32
CA PRO A 402 8.60 -18.61 -60.51
C PRO A 402 8.36 -17.10 -60.42
N GLY A 403 9.42 -16.29 -60.55
CA GLY A 403 9.35 -14.83 -60.55
C GLY A 403 10.66 -14.18 -60.10
N GLU A 404 10.62 -12.86 -59.89
CA GLU A 404 11.69 -12.16 -59.17
C GLU A 404 11.63 -12.51 -57.68
N LYS A 405 12.78 -12.78 -57.06
CA LYS A 405 12.83 -13.08 -55.61
C LYS A 405 12.62 -11.80 -54.80
N ILE A 406 11.82 -11.91 -53.74
CA ILE A 406 11.46 -10.81 -52.85
C ILE A 406 11.98 -11.11 -51.44
N ASN A 407 12.86 -10.23 -50.95
CA ASN A 407 13.33 -10.21 -49.57
C ASN A 407 12.37 -9.39 -48.68
N SER A 408 12.59 -9.42 -47.37
CA SER A 408 11.87 -8.56 -46.43
C SER A 408 12.80 -7.96 -45.37
N THR A 409 12.33 -6.92 -44.68
CA THR A 409 13.02 -6.32 -43.52
C THR A 409 11.99 -6.04 -42.43
N LYS A 410 12.35 -6.36 -41.18
CA LYS A 410 11.47 -6.14 -40.02
C LYS A 410 11.27 -4.65 -39.76
N GLU A 411 10.02 -4.27 -39.52
CA GLU A 411 9.57 -2.91 -39.20
C GLU A 411 8.89 -2.91 -37.82
N ASN A 412 8.79 -1.74 -37.18
CA ASN A 412 8.04 -1.54 -35.95
C ASN A 412 6.56 -1.29 -36.26
N ARG A 413 5.62 -1.83 -35.46
CA ARG A 413 4.18 -1.56 -35.58
C ARG A 413 3.85 -0.07 -35.68
N LYS A 414 4.56 0.78 -34.92
CA LYS A 414 4.36 2.25 -34.89
C LYS A 414 4.74 2.96 -36.19
N ASN A 415 5.55 2.31 -37.04
CA ASN A 415 6.06 2.83 -38.31
C ASN A 415 5.37 2.21 -39.54
N PHE A 416 4.45 1.25 -39.34
CA PHE A 416 3.84 0.44 -40.41
C PHE A 416 2.69 1.21 -41.10
#